data_AF-A0A7C2Q877-F1
#
_entry.id   AF-A0A7C2Q877-F1
#
_cell.length_a   1.000
_cell.length_b   1.000
_cell.length_c   1.000
_cell.angle_alpha   90.00
_cell.angle_beta   90.00
_cell.angle_gamma   90.00
#
_symmetry.space_group_name_H-M   'P 1'
#
loop_
_entity.id
_entity.type
_entity.pdbx_description
1 polymer ?
#
loop_
_entity_poly.entity_id
_entity_poly.type
_entity_poly.pdbx_seq_one_letter_code
_entity_poly.pdbx_strand_id
1 'polypeptide(L)'
;MKRFGLLMLLIGVVALPVFGQNLVVNGDFEGGFYTPMGNEKVANGWSWWDAGTVNPIYPGSTHFWQVGGVPGNAQRIISGQIAGQSFRGGVYQVVNGTIPGVPHVLSFDYLVAGTTDPGAGQERRIGYDLTGGTDPNSASIVWVVVEDATGDKPWRHFETTIVPTGTRVTIWTRVGIYWPVATTFMDIDNVVLKPLGYRVRGRVTLGDFGGMSSTVPVQAQLRAAGSTDPIRTDILILDDAGNYVIPDVTPGNYDIAFKASHWLRVVARGIQVVNADVEGVDVILPNGDVDGDNEVTLFDFGALVAAFGTQPGDSNWNPDADLDGDEEVTLFDFGILVQNFGMVGEE
;
A
#
# COMPACT_ATOMS: atom_id res chain seq x y z
N MET A 1 -52.33 -6.35 -19.07
CA MET A 1 -51.67 -7.50 -18.40
C MET A 1 -50.55 -7.92 -19.34
N LYS A 2 -49.25 -7.76 -19.07
CA LYS A 2 -48.46 -7.96 -17.86
C LYS A 2 -47.38 -6.85 -17.78
N ARG A 3 -47.15 -6.33 -16.57
CA ARG A 3 -46.05 -5.41 -16.25
C ARG A 3 -44.83 -6.28 -15.92
N PHE A 4 -43.75 -6.17 -16.68
CA PHE A 4 -42.43 -6.63 -16.23
C PHE A 4 -41.72 -5.43 -15.61
N GLY A 5 -41.58 -5.46 -14.28
CA GLY A 5 -40.84 -4.47 -13.53
C GLY A 5 -39.36 -4.62 -13.83
N LEU A 6 -38.75 -3.53 -14.29
CA LEU A 6 -37.31 -3.38 -14.37
C LEU A 6 -36.80 -3.26 -12.94
N LEU A 7 -36.27 -4.36 -12.40
CA LEU A 7 -35.52 -4.34 -11.14
C LEU A 7 -34.17 -3.70 -11.45
N MET A 8 -34.06 -2.38 -11.25
CA MET A 8 -32.78 -1.69 -11.19
C MET A 8 -32.05 -2.24 -9.95
N LEU A 9 -31.13 -3.18 -10.19
CA LEU A 9 -30.13 -3.55 -9.21
C LEU A 9 -29.21 -2.34 -9.08
N LEU A 10 -29.41 -1.57 -8.01
CA LEU A 10 -28.48 -0.51 -7.60
C LEU A 10 -27.20 -1.23 -7.15
N ILE A 11 -26.29 -1.50 -8.09
CA ILE A 11 -24.89 -1.79 -7.74
C ILE A 11 -24.41 -0.46 -7.16
N GLY A 12 -24.35 -0.40 -5.83
CA GLY A 12 -23.73 0.72 -5.15
C GLY A 12 -22.34 0.86 -5.73
N VAL A 13 -22.08 1.99 -6.39
CA VAL A 13 -20.74 2.48 -6.63
C VAL A 13 -20.16 2.71 -5.24
N VAL A 14 -19.61 1.65 -4.65
CA VAL A 14 -18.62 1.79 -3.59
C VAL A 14 -17.51 2.55 -4.29
N ALA A 15 -17.39 3.84 -3.98
CA ALA A 15 -16.24 4.64 -4.39
C ALA A 15 -15.03 3.74 -4.17
N LEU A 16 -14.32 3.41 -5.26
CA LEU A 16 -13.21 2.47 -5.23
C LEU A 16 -12.35 2.85 -4.04
N PRO A 17 -12.26 2.01 -2.98
CA PRO A 17 -11.36 2.27 -1.90
C PRO A 17 -10.00 2.50 -2.55
N VAL A 18 -9.31 3.57 -2.21
CA VAL A 18 -7.96 3.82 -2.73
C VAL A 18 -7.07 2.75 -2.09
N PHE A 19 -7.08 1.59 -2.72
CA PHE A 19 -6.54 0.35 -2.20
C PHE A 19 -5.02 0.50 -2.12
N GLY A 20 -4.48 0.43 -0.91
CA GLY A 20 -3.04 0.48 -0.65
C GLY A 20 -2.47 1.87 -0.30
N GLN A 21 -3.27 2.95 -0.34
CA GLN A 21 -2.81 4.25 0.13
C GLN A 21 -2.73 4.27 1.68
N ASN A 22 -1.69 4.92 2.19
CA ASN A 22 -1.63 5.24 3.62
C ASN A 22 -2.77 6.18 3.98
N LEU A 23 -3.62 5.79 4.94
CA LEU A 23 -4.74 6.61 5.41
C LEU A 23 -4.28 7.73 6.35
N VAL A 24 -3.08 7.61 6.92
CA VAL A 24 -2.49 8.62 7.82
C VAL A 24 -1.89 9.74 7.00
N VAL A 25 -2.14 10.98 7.41
CA VAL A 25 -1.42 12.16 6.92
C VAL A 25 -0.16 12.34 7.75
N ASN A 26 1.01 12.17 7.14
CA ASN A 26 2.29 12.43 7.79
C ASN A 26 2.76 13.87 7.53
N GLY A 27 3.23 14.55 8.58
CA GLY A 27 3.58 15.98 8.52
C GLY A 27 4.79 16.29 7.68
N ASP A 28 5.74 15.38 7.63
CA ASP A 28 7.02 15.55 6.98
C ASP A 28 7.02 15.12 5.50
N PHE A 29 6.08 14.27 5.09
CA PHE A 29 5.93 13.81 3.71
C PHE A 29 4.81 14.49 2.92
N GLU A 30 3.66 14.78 3.54
CA GLU A 30 2.41 15.04 2.79
C GLU A 30 1.66 16.31 3.25
N GLY A 31 1.89 16.75 4.50
CA GLY A 31 1.06 17.80 5.11
C GLY A 31 1.79 19.09 5.49
N GLY A 32 3.08 19.06 5.80
CA GLY A 32 3.76 20.13 6.53
C GLY A 32 3.34 20.21 8.00
N PHE A 33 3.74 21.29 8.69
CA PHE A 33 3.48 21.52 10.12
C PHE A 33 2.73 22.83 10.34
N TYR A 34 1.83 22.85 11.32
CA TYR A 34 1.22 24.06 11.84
C TYR A 34 1.75 24.40 13.24
N THR A 35 1.56 25.64 13.66
CA THR A 35 2.04 26.15 14.95
C THR A 35 0.87 26.35 15.91
N PRO A 36 0.55 25.36 16.76
CA PRO A 36 -0.55 25.51 17.71
C PRO A 36 -0.24 26.56 18.79
N MET A 37 1.03 26.69 19.17
CA MET A 37 1.47 27.50 20.33
C MET A 37 2.85 28.11 20.06
N GLY A 38 2.90 29.41 19.76
CA GLY A 38 4.18 30.09 19.52
C GLY A 38 5.00 29.45 18.40
N ASN A 39 6.21 28.99 18.71
CA ASN A 39 7.13 28.36 17.75
C ASN A 39 7.01 26.83 17.70
N GLU A 40 6.09 26.25 18.46
CA GLU A 40 5.87 24.81 18.51
C GLU A 40 5.26 24.29 17.21
N LYS A 41 5.52 23.01 16.88
CA LYS A 41 5.17 22.42 15.58
C LYS A 41 4.44 21.09 15.78
N VAL A 42 3.27 20.97 15.17
CA VAL A 42 2.51 19.72 15.06
C VAL A 42 2.21 19.49 13.58
N ALA A 43 2.35 18.26 13.11
CA ALA A 43 2.02 17.95 11.72
C ALA A 43 0.57 18.29 11.39
N ASN A 44 0.34 18.75 10.16
CA ASN A 44 -1.01 18.86 9.63
C ASN A 44 -1.71 17.50 9.62
N GLY A 45 -3.01 17.50 9.91
CA GLY A 45 -3.81 16.28 10.11
C GLY A 45 -3.77 15.74 11.54
N TRP A 46 -2.74 16.07 12.33
CA TRP A 46 -2.68 15.73 13.75
C TRP A 46 -3.23 16.86 14.61
N SER A 47 -3.78 16.50 15.76
CA SER A 47 -4.24 17.41 16.82
C SER A 47 -3.40 17.16 18.06
N TRP A 48 -3.13 18.21 18.83
CA TRP A 48 -2.48 18.09 20.13
C TRP A 48 -3.52 18.02 21.25
N TRP A 49 -3.10 17.49 22.39
CA TRP A 49 -3.90 17.47 23.61
C TRP A 49 -2.99 17.65 24.83
N ASP A 50 -3.56 18.20 25.91
CA ASP A 50 -2.88 18.43 27.17
C ASP A 50 -3.81 18.06 28.33
N ALA A 51 -3.29 17.40 29.35
CA ALA A 51 -4.06 16.97 30.52
C ALA A 51 -4.30 18.12 31.52
N GLY A 52 -3.73 19.30 31.27
CA GLY A 52 -3.69 20.42 32.22
C GLY A 52 -2.73 20.15 33.36
N THR A 53 -3.07 20.65 34.55
CA THR A 53 -2.22 20.54 35.74
C THR A 53 -2.13 19.09 36.24
N VAL A 54 -1.00 18.45 35.97
CA VAL A 54 -0.68 17.10 36.46
C VAL A 54 -0.10 17.12 37.86
N ASN A 55 0.89 17.98 38.11
CA ASN A 55 1.47 18.22 39.43
C ASN A 55 1.20 19.66 39.87
N PRO A 56 0.41 19.90 40.93
CA PRO A 56 0.11 21.26 41.41
C PRO A 56 1.32 22.07 41.87
N ILE A 57 2.43 21.42 42.25
CA ILE A 57 3.66 22.10 42.69
C ILE A 57 4.45 22.62 41.48
N TYR A 58 4.39 21.90 40.37
CA TYR A 58 5.10 22.20 39.13
C TYR A 58 4.13 22.19 37.95
N PRO A 59 3.13 23.10 37.92
CA PRO A 59 2.14 23.11 36.85
C PRO A 59 2.81 23.38 35.51
N GLY A 60 2.35 22.68 34.47
CA GLY A 60 2.87 22.86 33.12
C GLY A 60 2.00 22.27 32.05
N SER A 61 2.55 22.34 30.85
CA SER A 61 1.94 21.87 29.63
C SER A 61 2.95 21.16 28.75
N THR A 62 2.41 20.43 27.79
CA THR A 62 3.12 19.68 26.76
C THR A 62 3.70 20.65 25.74
N HIS A 63 4.93 20.40 25.27
CA HIS A 63 5.56 21.16 24.20
C HIS A 63 5.82 20.30 22.96
N PHE A 64 5.71 20.92 21.78
CA PHE A 64 5.88 20.24 20.49
C PHE A 64 6.98 20.92 19.67
N TRP A 65 8.13 20.27 19.48
CA TRP A 65 9.28 20.89 18.78
C TRP A 65 9.66 20.09 17.54
N GLN A 66 9.84 20.76 16.40
CA GLN A 66 10.37 20.06 15.22
C GLN A 66 11.87 19.76 15.41
N VAL A 67 12.29 18.56 15.00
CA VAL A 67 13.70 18.16 15.01
C VAL A 67 14.31 18.47 13.64
N GLY A 68 15.26 19.40 13.58
CA GLY A 68 16.00 19.67 12.34
C GLY A 68 17.14 18.66 12.11
N GLY A 69 17.40 18.30 10.86
CA GLY A 69 18.64 17.59 10.45
C GLY A 69 18.63 16.06 10.49
N VAL A 70 17.46 15.43 10.60
CA VAL A 70 17.27 13.98 10.38
C VAL A 70 16.43 13.79 9.12
N PRO A 71 16.64 12.75 8.28
CA PRO A 71 15.68 12.40 7.24
C PRO A 71 14.34 12.07 7.90
N GLY A 72 13.28 12.78 7.51
CA GLY A 72 11.96 12.71 8.16
C GLY A 72 11.88 13.67 9.35
N ASN A 73 10.96 14.64 9.29
CA ASN A 73 10.74 15.58 10.39
C ASN A 73 9.77 14.95 11.39
N ALA A 74 10.24 14.05 12.23
CA ALA A 74 9.38 13.35 13.18
C ALA A 74 8.54 14.28 14.09
N GLN A 75 7.45 13.72 14.58
CA GLN A 75 6.57 14.37 15.57
C GLN A 75 7.15 14.22 16.97
N ARG A 76 7.77 15.29 17.49
CA ARG A 76 8.30 15.31 18.85
C ARG A 76 7.29 15.84 19.86
N ILE A 77 7.20 15.14 20.97
CA ILE A 77 6.56 15.61 22.20
C ILE A 77 7.63 15.66 23.28
N ILE A 78 7.79 16.81 23.94
CA ILE A 78 8.87 17.06 24.90
C ILE A 78 8.39 17.97 26.03
N SER A 79 8.89 17.75 27.25
CA SER A 79 8.83 18.73 28.36
C SER A 79 9.66 18.19 29.55
N GLY A 80 9.51 18.73 30.76
CA GLY A 80 10.31 18.43 31.94
C GLY A 80 11.27 19.56 32.30
N GLN A 81 12.53 19.25 32.64
CA GLN A 81 13.53 20.23 33.08
C GLN A 81 13.75 21.39 32.10
N ILE A 82 13.58 21.17 30.79
CA ILE A 82 13.62 22.24 29.76
C ILE A 82 12.62 23.37 30.06
N ALA A 83 11.42 23.02 30.52
CA ALA A 83 10.37 23.98 30.90
C ALA A 83 10.32 24.23 32.42
N GLY A 84 10.93 23.34 33.22
CA GLY A 84 10.81 23.33 34.68
C GLY A 84 9.43 22.88 35.18
N GLN A 85 8.65 22.19 34.33
CA GLN A 85 7.25 21.91 34.59
C GLN A 85 6.89 20.43 34.41
N SER A 86 5.95 19.94 35.22
CA SER A 86 5.28 18.65 34.97
C SER A 86 4.32 18.77 33.79
N PHE A 87 4.06 17.66 33.12
CA PHE A 87 3.06 17.62 32.05
C PHE A 87 2.55 16.20 31.81
N ARG A 88 1.43 16.12 31.11
CA ARG A 88 0.97 14.93 30.39
C ARG A 88 0.17 15.40 29.18
N GLY A 89 0.50 14.90 28.01
CA GLY A 89 -0.20 15.23 26.78
C GLY A 89 0.40 14.51 25.60
N GLY A 90 0.12 14.99 24.40
CA GLY A 90 0.68 14.40 23.19
C GLY A 90 -0.06 14.86 21.94
N VAL A 91 0.01 14.05 20.90
CA VAL A 91 -0.72 14.26 19.65
C VAL A 91 -1.58 13.06 19.31
N TYR A 92 -2.61 13.29 18.51
CA TYR A 92 -3.45 12.24 17.95
C TYR A 92 -3.86 12.60 16.53
N GLN A 93 -4.18 11.59 15.73
CA GLN A 93 -4.83 11.78 14.45
C GLN A 93 -6.07 10.89 14.37
N VAL A 94 -7.22 11.49 14.07
CA VAL A 94 -8.42 10.74 13.69
C VAL A 94 -8.28 10.40 12.21
N VAL A 95 -7.94 9.14 11.96
CA VAL A 95 -7.76 8.60 10.61
C VAL A 95 -9.11 8.13 10.11
N ASN A 96 -9.55 8.67 8.97
CA ASN A 96 -10.81 8.29 8.32
C ASN A 96 -10.55 7.33 7.16
N GLY A 97 -11.59 6.61 6.73
CA GLY A 97 -11.51 5.73 5.56
C GLY A 97 -11.06 4.30 5.86
N THR A 98 -10.93 3.93 7.14
CA THR A 98 -10.77 2.53 7.51
C THR A 98 -12.00 1.72 7.13
N ILE A 99 -11.81 0.44 6.82
CA ILE A 99 -12.91 -0.45 6.42
C ILE A 99 -13.27 -1.37 7.59
N PRO A 100 -14.51 -1.32 8.12
CA PRO A 100 -14.93 -2.19 9.22
C PRO A 100 -14.74 -3.67 8.89
N GLY A 101 -14.14 -4.43 9.81
CA GLY A 101 -13.93 -5.87 9.67
C GLY A 101 -12.80 -6.28 8.72
N VAL A 102 -12.19 -5.34 7.99
CA VAL A 102 -11.00 -5.60 7.17
C VAL A 102 -9.75 -5.36 8.04
N PRO A 103 -8.80 -6.31 8.13
CA PRO A 103 -7.54 -6.08 8.81
C PRO A 103 -6.76 -4.93 8.18
N HIS A 104 -6.22 -4.04 9.01
CA HIS A 104 -5.34 -2.95 8.61
C HIS A 104 -3.99 -3.09 9.32
N VAL A 105 -2.91 -2.82 8.60
CA VAL A 105 -1.58 -2.68 9.20
C VAL A 105 -1.48 -1.30 9.82
N LEU A 106 -1.16 -1.25 11.11
CA LEU A 106 -0.69 -0.06 11.82
C LEU A 106 0.81 -0.23 12.04
N SER A 107 1.60 0.63 11.42
CA SER A 107 3.05 0.62 11.51
C SER A 107 3.59 2.02 11.77
N PHE A 108 4.70 2.15 12.49
CA PHE A 108 5.37 3.43 12.75
C PHE A 108 6.78 3.21 13.28
N ASP A 109 7.62 4.21 13.11
CA ASP A 109 8.91 4.32 13.78
C ASP A 109 8.79 5.27 14.98
N TYR A 110 9.50 4.98 16.07
CA TYR A 110 9.52 5.85 17.23
C TYR A 110 10.86 5.82 17.94
N LEU A 111 11.15 6.92 18.66
CA LEU A 111 12.30 7.07 19.52
C LEU A 111 11.84 7.65 20.86
N VAL A 112 12.51 7.28 21.94
CA VAL A 112 12.26 7.86 23.25
C VAL A 112 13.58 8.20 23.94
N ALA A 113 13.64 9.34 24.62
CA ALA A 113 14.85 9.75 25.32
C ALA A 113 14.59 10.79 26.40
N GLY A 114 15.63 11.09 27.17
CA GLY A 114 15.62 12.11 28.22
C GLY A 114 15.97 11.55 29.59
N THR A 115 14.96 11.32 30.44
CA THR A 115 15.19 11.08 31.88
C THR A 115 15.87 9.73 32.14
N THR A 116 16.93 9.76 32.94
CA THR A 116 17.57 8.58 33.53
C THR A 116 17.15 8.37 34.98
N ASP A 117 16.33 9.25 35.55
CA ASP A 117 15.85 9.18 36.92
C ASP A 117 14.53 8.40 37.01
N PRO A 118 14.51 7.21 37.64
CA PRO A 118 13.30 6.39 37.75
C PRO A 118 12.21 7.03 38.62
N GLY A 119 12.57 8.02 39.44
CA GLY A 119 11.64 8.79 40.27
C GLY A 119 10.91 9.89 39.52
N ALA A 120 11.22 10.18 38.25
CA ALA A 120 10.63 11.32 37.54
C ALA A 120 9.14 11.13 37.16
N GLY A 121 8.63 9.89 37.22
CA GLY A 121 7.23 9.58 36.91
C GLY A 121 6.88 9.81 35.44
N GLN A 122 7.81 9.45 34.54
CA GLN A 122 7.65 9.58 33.10
C GLN A 122 6.68 8.55 32.51
N GLU A 123 5.92 8.97 31.51
CA GLU A 123 5.08 8.11 30.68
C GLU A 123 5.43 8.37 29.21
N ARG A 124 5.54 7.32 28.40
CA ARG A 124 5.79 7.43 26.94
C ARG A 124 5.07 6.31 26.22
N ARG A 125 4.00 6.65 25.49
CA ARG A 125 3.08 5.66 24.92
C ARG A 125 2.61 6.01 23.53
N ILE A 126 2.39 4.97 22.73
CA ILE A 126 1.75 5.04 21.42
C ILE A 126 0.63 3.99 21.41
N GLY A 127 -0.54 4.38 20.91
CA GLY A 127 -1.73 3.55 20.95
C GLY A 127 -2.71 3.87 19.84
N TYR A 128 -3.80 3.14 19.81
CA TYR A 128 -4.92 3.39 18.91
C TYR A 128 -6.26 3.25 19.63
N ASP A 129 -7.30 3.91 19.10
CA ASP A 129 -8.68 3.76 19.52
C ASP A 129 -9.55 3.41 18.30
N LEU A 130 -10.12 2.19 18.30
CA LEU A 130 -10.93 1.68 17.20
C LEU A 130 -12.28 2.39 17.06
N THR A 131 -12.72 3.15 18.06
CA THR A 131 -13.96 3.93 17.96
C THR A 131 -13.74 5.27 17.25
N GLY A 132 -12.49 5.69 17.06
CA GLY A 132 -12.15 7.02 16.57
C GLY A 132 -12.47 8.13 17.57
N GLY A 133 -12.42 7.81 18.88
CA GLY A 133 -12.65 8.77 19.96
C GLY A 133 -11.49 9.75 20.10
N THR A 134 -11.77 10.92 20.68
CA THR A 134 -10.79 12.00 20.92
C THR A 134 -10.63 12.34 22.41
N ASP A 135 -11.15 11.50 23.32
CA ASP A 135 -10.90 11.65 24.76
C ASP A 135 -9.59 10.93 25.11
N PRO A 136 -8.53 11.65 25.52
CA PRO A 136 -7.23 11.06 25.84
C PRO A 136 -7.26 10.14 27.07
N ASN A 137 -8.34 10.14 27.86
CA ASN A 137 -8.53 9.27 29.02
C ASN A 137 -9.48 8.09 28.73
N SER A 138 -9.95 7.94 27.49
CA SER A 138 -10.83 6.86 27.09
C SER A 138 -10.22 5.49 27.38
N ALA A 139 -11.01 4.62 28.00
CA ALA A 139 -10.65 3.22 28.22
C ALA A 139 -10.58 2.41 26.91
N SER A 140 -11.11 2.95 25.81
CA SER A 140 -11.03 2.33 24.47
C SER A 140 -9.63 2.43 23.85
N ILE A 141 -8.75 3.29 24.38
CA ILE A 141 -7.38 3.41 23.87
C ILE A 141 -6.58 2.17 24.24
N VAL A 142 -6.10 1.46 23.22
CA VAL A 142 -5.17 0.34 23.35
C VAL A 142 -3.76 0.86 23.18
N TRP A 143 -2.96 0.83 24.26
CA TRP A 143 -1.55 1.22 24.23
C TRP A 143 -0.69 0.03 23.78
N VAL A 144 -0.08 0.16 22.60
CA VAL A 144 0.79 -0.87 22.02
C VAL A 144 2.27 -0.64 22.29
N VAL A 145 2.64 0.62 22.53
CA VAL A 145 3.95 1.00 23.06
C VAL A 145 3.74 1.58 24.45
N VAL A 146 4.45 1.02 25.43
CA VAL A 146 4.49 1.50 26.82
C VAL A 146 5.94 1.54 27.26
N GLU A 147 6.53 2.73 27.22
CA GLU A 147 7.94 3.00 27.46
C GLU A 147 8.15 3.85 28.70
N ASP A 148 7.55 3.44 29.82
CA ASP A 148 7.60 4.20 31.07
C ASP A 148 8.99 4.07 31.78
N ALA A 149 9.85 3.14 31.36
CA ALA A 149 11.19 2.93 31.95
C ALA A 149 12.25 3.93 31.46
N THR A 150 13.04 4.50 32.36
CA THR A 150 14.07 5.52 32.05
C THR A 150 15.11 5.13 31.00
N GLY A 151 15.78 6.14 30.49
CA GLY A 151 16.89 6.00 29.54
C GLY A 151 16.43 6.15 28.09
N ASP A 152 17.44 6.32 27.25
CA ASP A 152 17.26 6.54 25.83
C ASP A 152 17.10 5.22 25.10
N LYS A 153 16.19 5.19 24.13
CA LYS A 153 16.05 4.11 23.18
C LYS A 153 16.24 4.70 21.79
N PRO A 154 17.07 4.07 20.94
CA PRO A 154 17.22 4.52 19.56
C PRO A 154 15.89 4.40 18.82
N TRP A 155 15.86 4.85 17.56
CA TRP A 155 14.76 4.60 16.66
C TRP A 155 14.43 3.11 16.60
N ARG A 156 13.15 2.80 16.73
CA ARG A 156 12.59 1.45 16.71
C ARG A 156 11.37 1.42 15.82
N HIS A 157 11.27 0.32 15.09
CA HIS A 157 10.10 0.00 14.30
C HIS A 157 9.06 -0.74 15.15
N PHE A 158 7.79 -0.42 14.96
CA PHE A 158 6.67 -1.18 15.49
C PHE A 158 5.64 -1.41 14.39
N GLU A 159 5.12 -2.64 14.33
CA GLU A 159 4.03 -3.00 13.42
C GLU A 159 3.04 -3.94 14.12
N THR A 160 1.75 -3.72 13.89
CA THR A 160 0.69 -4.63 14.30
C THR A 160 -0.46 -4.60 13.29
N THR A 161 -1.28 -5.64 13.30
CA THR A 161 -2.55 -5.63 12.60
C THR A 161 -3.67 -5.23 13.55
N ILE A 162 -4.55 -4.34 13.12
CA ILE A 162 -5.79 -3.98 13.82
C ILE A 162 -6.99 -4.28 12.94
N VAL A 163 -8.15 -4.54 13.54
CA VAL A 163 -9.40 -4.75 12.81
C VAL A 163 -10.37 -3.64 13.21
N PRO A 164 -10.50 -2.57 12.40
CA PRO A 164 -11.43 -1.47 12.68
C PRO A 164 -12.86 -1.97 12.82
N THR A 165 -13.59 -1.43 13.79
CA THR A 165 -15.02 -1.71 13.97
C THR A 165 -15.91 -0.64 13.32
N GLY A 166 -15.30 0.44 12.83
CA GLY A 166 -15.95 1.57 12.18
C GLY A 166 -15.06 2.15 11.08
N THR A 167 -15.51 3.25 10.48
CA THR A 167 -14.84 3.91 9.34
C THR A 167 -13.76 4.92 9.76
N ARG A 168 -13.40 4.90 11.04
CA ARG A 168 -12.38 5.76 11.64
C ARG A 168 -11.65 5.04 12.75
N VAL A 169 -10.38 5.38 12.93
CA VAL A 169 -9.51 4.96 14.03
C VAL A 169 -8.75 6.20 14.50
N THR A 170 -8.53 6.37 15.79
CA THR A 170 -7.64 7.41 16.30
C THR A 170 -6.28 6.81 16.64
N ILE A 171 -5.20 7.34 16.09
CA ILE A 171 -3.83 7.03 16.53
C ILE A 171 -3.45 8.04 17.62
N TRP A 172 -2.90 7.55 18.72
CA TRP A 172 -2.61 8.34 19.93
C TRP A 172 -1.15 8.25 20.33
N THR A 173 -0.64 9.36 20.83
CA THR A 173 0.56 9.38 21.65
C THR A 173 0.25 9.99 23.02
N ARG A 174 1.02 9.56 24.03
CA ARG A 174 1.01 10.13 25.37
C ARG A 174 2.42 10.21 25.89
N VAL A 175 2.85 11.41 26.25
CA VAL A 175 4.08 11.63 26.99
C VAL A 175 3.74 12.41 28.25
N GLY A 176 4.42 12.12 29.34
CA GLY A 176 4.33 12.92 30.55
C GLY A 176 5.57 12.77 31.42
N ILE A 177 5.72 13.70 32.36
CA ILE A 177 6.67 13.63 33.46
C ILE A 177 6.03 14.31 34.67
N TYR A 178 6.06 13.66 35.82
CA TYR A 178 5.40 14.17 37.03
C TYR A 178 6.33 15.06 37.87
N TRP A 179 7.60 14.67 37.99
CA TRP A 179 8.64 15.45 38.65
C TRP A 179 9.63 15.96 37.60
N PRO A 180 9.65 17.27 37.29
CA PRO A 180 10.46 17.82 36.19
C PRO A 180 11.94 18.00 36.55
N VAL A 181 12.51 16.99 37.21
CA VAL A 181 13.94 16.92 37.56
C VAL A 181 14.83 16.56 36.37
N ALA A 182 14.22 16.11 35.27
CA ALA A 182 14.86 15.79 34.00
C ALA A 182 13.93 16.11 32.82
N THR A 183 14.43 16.06 31.60
CA THR A 183 13.64 16.16 30.36
C THR A 183 13.12 14.78 29.96
N THR A 184 11.95 14.68 29.33
CA THR A 184 11.53 13.47 28.61
C THR A 184 10.96 13.86 27.26
N PHE A 185 11.21 13.03 26.24
CA PHE A 185 10.58 13.17 24.94
C PHE A 185 10.32 11.85 24.23
N MET A 186 9.43 11.92 23.25
CA MET A 186 9.10 10.87 22.31
C MET A 186 8.99 11.47 20.92
N ASP A 187 9.62 10.81 19.96
CA ASP A 187 9.46 11.07 18.54
C ASP A 187 8.65 9.93 17.92
N ILE A 188 7.73 10.23 17.00
CA ILE A 188 7.04 9.24 16.16
C ILE A 188 7.13 9.69 14.69
N ASP A 189 7.36 8.75 13.79
CA ASP A 189 7.53 9.00 12.36
C ASP A 189 7.06 7.79 11.52
N ASN A 190 7.00 7.95 10.19
CA ASN A 190 6.65 6.92 9.22
C ASN A 190 5.34 6.18 9.57
N VAL A 191 4.34 6.92 10.05
CA VAL A 191 3.10 6.31 10.54
C VAL A 191 2.27 5.84 9.34
N VAL A 192 1.98 4.54 9.31
CA VAL A 192 1.17 3.88 8.28
C VAL A 192 -0.07 3.30 8.91
N LEU A 193 -1.23 3.60 8.34
CA LEU A 193 -2.46 2.84 8.52
C LEU A 193 -3.06 2.53 7.15
N LYS A 194 -3.05 1.27 6.73
CA LYS A 194 -3.64 0.85 5.44
C LYS A 194 -4.23 -0.55 5.54
N PRO A 195 -5.21 -0.92 4.69
CA PRO A 195 -5.69 -2.29 4.61
C PRO A 195 -4.52 -3.27 4.39
N LEU A 196 -4.56 -4.42 5.05
CA LEU A 196 -3.57 -5.48 4.87
C LEU A 196 -3.68 -6.02 3.43
N GLY A 197 -2.56 -6.09 2.73
CA GLY A 197 -2.47 -6.68 1.40
C GLY A 197 -2.17 -8.17 1.45
N TYR A 198 -2.65 -8.90 0.44
CA TYR A 198 -2.46 -10.34 0.24
C TYR A 198 -1.82 -10.61 -1.11
N ARG A 199 -1.29 -11.81 -1.29
CA ARG A 199 -0.68 -12.22 -2.56
C ARG A 199 -1.70 -12.90 -3.44
N VAL A 200 -1.74 -12.54 -4.71
CA VAL A 200 -2.42 -13.32 -5.74
C VAL A 200 -1.36 -14.06 -6.54
N ARG A 201 -1.52 -15.37 -6.66
CA ARG A 201 -0.58 -16.27 -7.35
C ARG A 201 -1.30 -17.09 -8.40
N GLY A 202 -0.54 -17.43 -9.42
CA GLY A 202 -0.96 -18.35 -10.46
C GLY A 202 0.15 -18.56 -11.46
N ARG A 203 -0.24 -19.09 -12.62
CA ARG A 203 0.65 -19.38 -13.73
C ARG A 203 0.17 -18.67 -14.99
N VAL A 204 1.10 -17.99 -15.66
CA VAL A 204 0.91 -17.53 -17.04
C VAL A 204 1.54 -18.55 -17.96
N THR A 205 0.76 -19.12 -18.87
CA THR A 205 1.27 -19.91 -19.98
C THR A 205 1.35 -19.02 -21.21
N LEU A 206 2.56 -18.81 -21.72
CA LEU A 206 2.78 -18.14 -22.99
C LEU A 206 2.52 -19.15 -24.11
N GLY A 207 1.44 -18.94 -24.87
CA GLY A 207 1.01 -19.87 -25.91
C GLY A 207 2.09 -20.04 -26.98
N ASP A 208 2.32 -21.30 -27.37
CA ASP A 208 3.19 -21.70 -28.48
C ASP A 208 4.67 -21.26 -28.37
N PHE A 209 5.11 -20.86 -27.17
CA PHE A 209 6.47 -20.38 -26.91
C PHE A 209 7.36 -21.48 -26.32
N GLY A 210 8.47 -21.79 -27.00
CA GLY A 210 9.49 -22.75 -26.58
C GLY A 210 10.65 -22.14 -25.78
N GLY A 211 10.76 -20.81 -25.76
CA GLY A 211 11.78 -20.08 -25.00
C GLY A 211 11.58 -20.10 -23.47
N MET A 212 12.45 -19.40 -22.75
CA MET A 212 12.39 -19.31 -21.29
C MET A 212 11.35 -18.28 -20.85
N SER A 213 10.26 -18.70 -20.20
CA SER A 213 9.21 -17.76 -19.75
C SER A 213 9.71 -16.70 -18.78
N SER A 214 10.80 -16.95 -18.06
CA SER A 214 11.41 -16.00 -17.12
C SER A 214 12.07 -14.78 -17.79
N THR A 215 12.29 -14.81 -19.11
CA THR A 215 12.81 -13.66 -19.87
C THR A 215 11.71 -12.75 -20.42
N VAL A 216 10.44 -13.17 -20.35
CA VAL A 216 9.30 -12.44 -20.91
C VAL A 216 8.60 -11.63 -19.81
N PRO A 217 8.70 -10.28 -19.82
CA PRO A 217 7.93 -9.47 -18.90
C PRO A 217 6.44 -9.52 -19.24
N VAL A 218 5.59 -9.83 -18.26
CA VAL A 218 4.14 -9.83 -18.43
C VAL A 218 3.55 -8.64 -17.68
N GLN A 219 2.85 -7.75 -18.38
CA GLN A 219 2.06 -6.71 -17.73
C GLN A 219 0.79 -7.32 -17.13
N ALA A 220 0.57 -7.07 -15.84
CA ALA A 220 -0.69 -7.37 -15.16
C ALA A 220 -1.38 -6.08 -14.72
N GLN A 221 -2.65 -5.93 -15.07
CA GLN A 221 -3.50 -4.84 -14.62
C GLN A 221 -4.51 -5.36 -13.62
N LEU A 222 -4.42 -4.90 -12.38
CA LEU A 222 -5.42 -5.13 -11.35
C LEU A 222 -6.56 -4.11 -11.55
N ARG A 223 -7.77 -4.59 -11.79
CA ARG A 223 -8.95 -3.77 -12.09
C ARG A 223 -10.08 -4.10 -11.13
N ALA A 224 -10.97 -3.15 -10.90
CA ALA A 224 -12.23 -3.45 -10.23
C ALA A 224 -13.01 -4.47 -11.07
N ALA A 225 -13.69 -5.42 -10.42
CA ALA A 225 -14.49 -6.41 -11.14
C ALA A 225 -15.49 -5.73 -12.11
N GLY A 226 -15.45 -6.11 -13.39
CA GLY A 226 -16.27 -5.55 -14.47
C GLY A 226 -15.80 -4.21 -15.03
N SER A 227 -14.65 -3.68 -14.59
CA SER A 227 -14.03 -2.47 -15.14
C SER A 227 -12.84 -2.80 -16.03
N THR A 228 -12.62 -1.96 -17.05
CA THR A 228 -11.42 -1.98 -17.90
C THR A 228 -10.32 -1.03 -17.38
N ASP A 229 -10.64 -0.17 -16.42
CA ASP A 229 -9.71 0.83 -15.91
C ASP A 229 -8.76 0.21 -14.88
N PRO A 230 -7.43 0.28 -15.08
CA PRO A 230 -6.47 -0.25 -14.13
C PRO A 230 -6.46 0.59 -12.84
N ILE A 231 -6.59 -0.10 -11.70
CA ILE A 231 -6.31 0.46 -10.37
C ILE A 231 -4.80 0.48 -10.16
N ARG A 232 -4.13 -0.60 -10.58
CA ARG A 232 -2.69 -0.79 -10.49
C ARG A 232 -2.19 -1.60 -11.68
N THR A 233 -1.02 -1.25 -12.19
CA THR A 233 -0.32 -1.99 -13.24
C THR A 233 1.03 -2.46 -12.71
N ASP A 234 1.27 -3.75 -12.78
CA ASP A 234 2.50 -4.40 -12.36
C ASP A 234 3.19 -5.04 -13.57
N ILE A 235 4.53 -5.06 -13.61
CA ILE A 235 5.29 -5.89 -14.54
C ILE A 235 5.73 -7.14 -13.77
N LEU A 236 5.18 -8.28 -14.16
CA LEU A 236 5.44 -9.57 -13.55
C LEU A 236 6.71 -10.19 -14.16
N ILE A 237 7.56 -10.68 -13.27
CA ILE A 237 8.68 -11.53 -13.62
C ILE A 237 8.24 -12.96 -13.32
N LEU A 238 8.17 -13.78 -14.36
CA LEU A 238 7.79 -15.19 -14.24
C LEU A 238 8.99 -16.02 -13.79
N ASP A 239 8.75 -17.17 -13.15
CA ASP A 239 9.75 -18.22 -13.06
C ASP A 239 9.76 -19.10 -14.33
N ASP A 240 10.69 -20.06 -14.41
CA ASP A 240 10.83 -20.96 -15.57
C ASP A 240 9.62 -21.87 -15.80
N ALA A 241 8.72 -22.00 -14.81
CA ALA A 241 7.46 -22.70 -14.95
C ALA A 241 6.29 -21.76 -15.32
N GLY A 242 6.52 -20.45 -15.42
CA GLY A 242 5.51 -19.44 -15.71
C GLY A 242 4.74 -18.96 -14.48
N ASN A 243 5.17 -19.29 -13.26
CA ASN A 243 4.48 -18.85 -12.05
C ASN A 243 4.77 -17.37 -11.77
N TYR A 244 3.78 -16.69 -11.20
CA TYR A 244 3.89 -15.29 -10.81
C TYR A 244 3.31 -15.03 -9.41
N VAL A 245 3.66 -13.86 -8.87
CA VAL A 245 3.08 -13.31 -7.64
C VAL A 245 2.75 -11.85 -7.84
N ILE A 246 1.50 -11.46 -7.62
CA ILE A 246 1.06 -10.08 -7.47
C ILE A 246 0.97 -9.80 -5.96
N PRO A 247 1.89 -9.01 -5.37
CA PRO A 247 1.89 -8.73 -3.94
C PRO A 247 0.87 -7.64 -3.56
N ASP A 248 0.64 -7.50 -2.26
CA ASP A 248 -0.08 -6.37 -1.65
C ASP A 248 -1.43 -6.04 -2.30
N VAL A 249 -2.21 -7.07 -2.64
CA VAL A 249 -3.59 -6.94 -3.11
C VAL A 249 -4.51 -6.91 -1.91
N THR A 250 -5.14 -5.76 -1.67
CA THR A 250 -6.09 -5.59 -0.57
C THR A 250 -7.37 -6.41 -0.77
N PRO A 251 -8.14 -6.69 0.28
CA PRO A 251 -9.43 -7.36 0.14
C PRO A 251 -10.39 -6.61 -0.80
N GLY A 252 -10.98 -7.36 -1.73
CA GLY A 252 -11.82 -6.81 -2.79
C GLY A 252 -12.11 -7.81 -3.90
N ASN A 253 -12.84 -7.33 -4.90
CA ASN A 253 -13.26 -8.11 -6.06
C ASN A 253 -12.59 -7.52 -7.29
N TYR A 254 -11.81 -8.34 -7.98
CA TYR A 254 -10.93 -7.90 -9.05
C TYR A 254 -11.12 -8.70 -10.32
N ASP A 255 -10.87 -8.03 -11.43
CA ASP A 255 -10.49 -8.66 -12.69
C ASP A 255 -9.00 -8.36 -12.90
N ILE A 256 -8.22 -9.36 -13.34
CA ILE A 256 -6.78 -9.20 -13.56
C ILE A 256 -6.49 -9.46 -15.03
N ALA A 257 -6.04 -8.43 -15.74
CA ALA A 257 -5.71 -8.53 -17.15
C ALA A 257 -4.22 -8.73 -17.37
N PHE A 258 -3.85 -9.70 -18.18
CA PHE A 258 -2.48 -10.08 -18.48
C PHE A 258 -2.20 -9.80 -19.96
N LYS A 259 -1.10 -9.10 -20.26
CA LYS A 259 -0.63 -8.83 -21.62
C LYS A 259 0.90 -8.92 -21.65
N ALA A 260 1.43 -9.64 -22.63
CA ALA A 260 2.86 -9.67 -22.96
C ALA A 260 3.06 -9.02 -24.34
N SER A 261 4.27 -9.06 -24.90
CA SER A 261 4.60 -8.34 -26.14
C SER A 261 3.68 -8.77 -27.30
N HIS A 262 3.92 -9.95 -27.87
CA HIS A 262 3.21 -10.45 -29.06
C HIS A 262 2.04 -11.42 -28.75
N TRP A 263 1.66 -11.54 -27.48
CA TRP A 263 0.52 -12.35 -27.06
C TRP A 263 -0.70 -11.49 -26.79
N LEU A 264 -1.89 -11.95 -27.16
CA LEU A 264 -3.17 -11.30 -26.87
C LEU A 264 -3.46 -11.20 -25.38
N ARG A 265 -4.17 -10.14 -24.98
CA ARG A 265 -4.61 -9.93 -23.60
C ARG A 265 -5.63 -10.98 -23.17
N VAL A 266 -5.52 -11.46 -21.93
CA VAL A 266 -6.52 -12.30 -21.26
C VAL A 266 -6.85 -11.74 -19.89
N VAL A 267 -8.13 -11.78 -19.50
CA VAL A 267 -8.60 -11.30 -18.19
C VAL A 267 -9.11 -12.45 -17.32
N ALA A 268 -8.42 -12.68 -16.20
CA ALA A 268 -8.92 -13.54 -15.13
C ALA A 268 -9.99 -12.77 -14.33
N ARG A 269 -11.26 -13.17 -14.47
CA ARG A 269 -12.41 -12.44 -13.91
C ARG A 269 -12.87 -12.95 -12.56
N GLY A 270 -13.41 -12.05 -11.74
CA GLY A 270 -14.11 -12.39 -10.51
C GLY A 270 -13.22 -12.86 -9.37
N ILE A 271 -11.95 -12.47 -9.37
CA ILE A 271 -10.97 -12.83 -8.33
C ILE A 271 -11.37 -12.16 -7.01
N GLN A 272 -11.70 -12.98 -6.01
CA GLN A 272 -12.09 -12.53 -4.68
C GLN A 272 -10.89 -12.61 -3.73
N VAL A 273 -10.47 -11.48 -3.18
CA VAL A 273 -9.45 -11.44 -2.12
C VAL A 273 -10.17 -11.23 -0.80
N VAL A 274 -10.17 -12.25 0.07
CA VAL A 274 -10.90 -12.23 1.35
C VAL A 274 -10.00 -12.65 2.49
N ASN A 275 -9.23 -11.68 2.99
CA ASN A 275 -8.34 -11.85 4.14
C ASN A 275 -7.35 -13.05 4.06
N ALA A 276 -6.97 -13.44 2.85
CA ALA A 276 -6.04 -14.54 2.59
C ALA A 276 -5.40 -14.38 1.21
N ASP A 277 -4.23 -15.00 1.03
CA ASP A 277 -3.60 -15.18 -0.28
C ASP A 277 -4.55 -15.95 -1.21
N VAL A 278 -4.56 -15.58 -2.50
CA VAL A 278 -5.33 -16.25 -3.56
C VAL A 278 -4.35 -17.04 -4.43
N GLU A 279 -4.70 -18.29 -4.69
CA GLU A 279 -3.88 -19.23 -5.47
C GLU A 279 -4.67 -19.69 -6.72
N GLY A 280 -3.96 -20.17 -7.74
CA GLY A 280 -4.57 -20.79 -8.92
C GLY A 280 -5.24 -19.82 -9.89
N VAL A 281 -4.77 -18.56 -9.94
CA VAL A 281 -5.20 -17.59 -10.96
C VAL A 281 -4.40 -17.80 -12.23
N ASP A 282 -4.69 -18.91 -12.91
CA ASP A 282 -3.94 -19.35 -14.09
C ASP A 282 -4.56 -18.80 -15.39
N VAL A 283 -3.71 -18.38 -16.33
CA VAL A 283 -4.11 -17.90 -17.66
C VAL A 283 -3.20 -18.47 -18.76
N ILE A 284 -3.73 -18.54 -19.98
CA ILE A 284 -2.98 -18.87 -21.19
C ILE A 284 -3.11 -17.67 -22.13
N LEU A 285 -2.00 -17.05 -22.51
CA LEU A 285 -2.02 -15.94 -23.46
C LEU A 285 -1.89 -16.49 -24.89
N PRO A 286 -2.88 -16.27 -25.78
CA PRO A 286 -2.78 -16.64 -27.19
C PRO A 286 -1.70 -15.80 -27.88
N ASN A 287 -1.02 -16.37 -28.86
CA ASN A 287 0.12 -15.76 -29.53
C ASN A 287 -0.29 -15.15 -30.90
N GLY A 288 0.50 -14.24 -31.47
CA GLY A 288 0.38 -13.78 -32.86
C GLY A 288 0.09 -12.29 -33.08
N ASP A 289 -0.01 -11.50 -32.01
CA ASP A 289 -0.24 -10.04 -32.01
C ASP A 289 1.10 -9.30 -32.11
N VAL A 290 1.78 -9.50 -33.25
CA VAL A 290 3.14 -9.01 -33.52
C VAL A 290 3.24 -7.49 -33.42
N ASP A 291 2.19 -6.76 -33.82
CA ASP A 291 2.21 -5.29 -33.77
C ASP A 291 1.65 -4.69 -32.47
N GLY A 292 1.08 -5.54 -31.59
CA GLY A 292 0.70 -5.22 -30.23
C GLY A 292 -0.63 -4.47 -30.11
N ASP A 293 -1.46 -4.45 -31.16
CA ASP A 293 -2.76 -3.80 -31.17
C ASP A 293 -3.88 -4.61 -30.50
N ASN A 294 -3.54 -5.80 -29.98
CA ASN A 294 -4.44 -6.74 -29.30
C ASN A 294 -5.41 -7.47 -30.24
N GLU A 295 -5.09 -7.57 -31.53
CA GLU A 295 -5.76 -8.40 -32.52
C GLU A 295 -4.73 -9.17 -33.37
N VAL A 296 -5.08 -10.34 -33.90
CA VAL A 296 -4.22 -11.07 -34.85
C VAL A 296 -4.76 -10.88 -36.25
N THR A 297 -4.09 -10.07 -37.05
CA THR A 297 -4.57 -9.58 -38.34
C THR A 297 -3.54 -9.74 -39.47
N LEU A 298 -3.85 -9.16 -40.63
CA LEU A 298 -2.90 -9.09 -41.75
C LEU A 298 -1.73 -8.13 -41.48
N PHE A 299 -1.85 -7.21 -40.51
CA PHE A 299 -0.76 -6.31 -40.15
C PHE A 299 0.35 -7.07 -39.41
N ASP A 300 -0.01 -7.97 -38.50
CA ASP A 300 0.92 -8.89 -37.84
C ASP A 300 1.63 -9.79 -38.85
N PHE A 301 0.87 -10.35 -39.80
CA PHE A 301 1.44 -11.13 -40.89
C PHE A 301 2.44 -10.31 -41.71
N GLY A 302 2.12 -9.04 -41.99
CA GLY A 302 3.02 -8.13 -42.69
C GLY A 302 4.33 -7.89 -41.93
N ALA A 303 4.25 -7.72 -40.61
CA ALA A 303 5.41 -7.57 -39.74
C ALA A 303 6.27 -8.84 -39.68
N LEU A 304 5.64 -10.02 -39.60
CA LEU A 304 6.34 -11.31 -39.66
C LEU A 304 7.06 -11.50 -40.99
N VAL A 305 6.38 -11.26 -42.13
CA VAL A 305 6.99 -11.40 -43.46
C VAL A 305 8.17 -10.44 -43.65
N ALA A 306 8.10 -9.23 -43.08
CA ALA A 306 9.21 -8.27 -43.17
C ALA A 306 10.48 -8.75 -42.44
N ALA A 307 10.33 -9.57 -41.40
CA ALA A 307 11.41 -10.16 -40.61
C ALA A 307 11.75 -11.61 -41.01
N PHE A 308 11.07 -12.19 -42.00
CA PHE A 308 11.21 -13.61 -42.33
C PHE A 308 12.66 -14.01 -42.71
N GLY A 309 13.14 -15.09 -42.11
CA GLY A 309 14.49 -15.63 -42.30
C GLY A 309 15.58 -14.81 -41.62
N THR A 310 15.24 -13.95 -40.66
CA THR A 310 16.21 -13.17 -39.88
C THR A 310 16.38 -13.74 -38.48
N GLN A 311 17.53 -13.43 -37.88
CA GLN A 311 17.93 -13.80 -36.52
C GLN A 311 18.50 -12.58 -35.77
N PRO A 312 18.71 -12.63 -34.44
CA PRO A 312 19.30 -11.54 -33.69
C PRO A 312 20.61 -11.02 -34.30
N GLY A 313 20.62 -9.72 -34.64
CA GLY A 313 21.75 -9.02 -35.25
C GLY A 313 21.56 -8.68 -36.73
N ASP A 314 20.58 -9.28 -37.41
CA ASP A 314 20.20 -8.89 -38.76
C ASP A 314 19.47 -7.54 -38.79
N SER A 315 19.57 -6.82 -39.92
CA SER A 315 19.03 -5.46 -40.01
C SER A 315 17.51 -5.37 -39.90
N ASN A 316 16.81 -6.45 -40.26
CA ASN A 316 15.35 -6.52 -40.29
C ASN A 316 14.79 -7.45 -39.20
N TRP A 317 15.62 -7.82 -38.22
CA TRP A 317 15.19 -8.62 -37.08
C TRP A 317 14.08 -7.91 -36.32
N ASN A 318 12.96 -8.62 -36.12
CA ASN A 318 11.88 -8.20 -35.24
C ASN A 318 11.71 -9.28 -34.16
N PRO A 319 12.08 -9.02 -32.89
CA PRO A 319 11.93 -10.00 -31.82
C PRO A 319 10.47 -10.36 -31.53
N ASP A 320 9.50 -9.53 -31.93
CA ASP A 320 8.08 -9.83 -31.75
C ASP A 320 7.51 -10.68 -32.90
N ALA A 321 8.28 -10.93 -33.97
CA ALA A 321 7.92 -11.85 -35.05
C ALA A 321 8.45 -13.28 -34.85
N ASP A 322 9.37 -13.48 -33.91
CA ASP A 322 9.82 -14.78 -33.39
C ASP A 322 8.85 -15.22 -32.29
N LEU A 323 7.78 -15.89 -32.72
CA LEU A 323 6.63 -16.23 -31.88
C LEU A 323 6.88 -17.50 -31.08
N ASP A 324 7.66 -18.45 -31.59
CA ASP A 324 8.04 -19.65 -30.84
C ASP A 324 9.28 -19.44 -29.96
N GLY A 325 10.03 -18.36 -30.16
CA GLY A 325 11.16 -17.94 -29.33
C GLY A 325 12.42 -18.75 -29.55
N ASP A 326 12.61 -19.31 -30.75
CA ASP A 326 13.78 -20.11 -31.12
C ASP A 326 14.95 -19.27 -31.68
N GLU A 327 14.80 -17.94 -31.69
CA GLU A 327 15.74 -16.94 -32.20
C GLU A 327 15.86 -16.90 -33.75
N GLU A 328 14.88 -17.42 -34.50
CA GLU A 328 14.79 -17.29 -35.95
C GLU A 328 13.33 -17.10 -36.44
N VAL A 329 13.06 -16.09 -37.27
CA VAL A 329 11.70 -15.94 -37.83
C VAL A 329 11.51 -16.88 -39.02
N THR A 330 10.69 -17.91 -38.88
CA THR A 330 10.50 -18.98 -39.87
C THR A 330 9.04 -19.27 -40.23
N LEU A 331 8.81 -20.39 -40.92
CA LEU A 331 7.45 -20.90 -41.20
C LEU A 331 6.77 -21.45 -39.95
N PHE A 332 7.50 -21.75 -38.87
CA PHE A 332 6.91 -22.20 -37.61
C PHE A 332 6.16 -21.06 -36.93
N ASP A 333 6.74 -19.86 -36.88
CA ASP A 333 6.07 -18.63 -36.41
C ASP A 333 4.84 -18.30 -37.25
N PHE A 334 4.96 -18.40 -38.57
CA PHE A 334 3.82 -18.21 -39.46
C PHE A 334 2.69 -19.21 -39.15
N GLY A 335 3.03 -20.45 -38.79
CA GLY A 335 2.07 -21.46 -38.34
C GLY A 335 1.29 -21.03 -37.10
N ILE A 336 1.98 -20.46 -36.10
CA ILE A 336 1.38 -19.91 -34.87
C ILE A 336 0.44 -18.75 -35.20
N LEU A 337 0.89 -17.80 -36.02
CA LEU A 337 0.09 -16.64 -36.42
C LEU A 337 -1.20 -17.08 -37.14
N VAL A 338 -1.10 -18.02 -38.09
CA VAL A 338 -2.27 -18.53 -38.83
C VAL A 338 -3.25 -19.27 -37.91
N GLN A 339 -2.74 -20.02 -36.93
CA GLN A 339 -3.59 -20.73 -35.97
C GLN A 339 -4.46 -19.77 -35.15
N ASN A 340 -3.94 -18.58 -34.83
CA ASN A 340 -4.63 -17.57 -34.03
C ASN A 340 -5.24 -16.43 -34.87
N PHE A 341 -5.24 -16.55 -36.20
CA PHE A 341 -5.68 -15.47 -37.10
C PHE A 341 -7.14 -15.08 -36.87
N GLY A 342 -7.38 -13.77 -36.73
CA GLY A 342 -8.69 -13.18 -36.43
C GLY A 342 -9.09 -13.26 -34.96
N MET A 343 -8.21 -13.74 -34.07
CA MET A 343 -8.43 -13.63 -32.63
C MET A 343 -8.24 -12.18 -32.17
N VAL A 344 -9.03 -11.81 -31.17
CA VAL A 344 -8.99 -10.50 -30.51
C VAL A 344 -8.80 -10.75 -29.04
N GLY A 345 -7.85 -10.03 -28.42
CA GLY A 345 -7.61 -10.11 -27.00
C GLY A 345 -8.79 -9.54 -26.22
N GLU A 346 -8.89 -9.93 -24.96
CA GLU A 346 -9.95 -9.43 -24.09
C GLU A 346 -9.72 -7.95 -23.72
N GLU A 347 -10.78 -7.26 -23.29
CA GLU A 347 -10.70 -5.91 -22.73
C GLU A 347 -10.89 -5.84 -21.22
#